data_AF-A0A660M6P5-F1
#
_entry.id   AF-A0A660M6P5-F1
#
_cell.length_a   1.000
_cell.length_b   1.000
_cell.length_c   1.000
_cell.angle_alpha   90.00
_cell.angle_beta   90.00
_cell.angle_gamma   90.00
#
_symmetry.space_group_name_H-M   'P 1'
#
loop_
_entity.id
_entity.type
_entity.pdbx_description
1 polymer ?
#
loop_
_entity_poly.entity_id
_entity_poly.type
_entity_poly.pdbx_seq_one_letter_code
_entity_poly.pdbx_strand_id
1 'polypeptide(L)'
;MLKFIFKFAKKYWLSLALMLIFTVLSAKINLDLPQYTAKIITEGVAMKNMEAIYSNGFHMIGLSLLSGVLMLAGIFFASRSVGAMARDIRHATFEKIENFSMNEFGKFSVSSLTTRITNDARQFQQTFTMIMRMGIYAPIVGVGAIINTLAISGSMSWIMVVTIFS
;
A
#
# COMPACT_ATOMS: atom_id res chain seq x y z
N MET A 1 1.95 -18.65 13.49
CA MET A 1 2.51 -17.30 13.24
C MET A 1 1.46 -16.24 12.94
N LEU A 2 0.66 -16.37 11.87
CA LEU A 2 -0.33 -15.34 11.48
C LEU A 2 -1.29 -14.92 12.61
N LYS A 3 -1.85 -15.86 13.38
CA LYS A 3 -2.73 -15.56 14.53
C LYS A 3 -2.06 -14.67 15.61
N PHE A 4 -0.75 -14.82 15.82
CA PHE A 4 0.00 -14.00 16.76
C PHE A 4 0.17 -12.57 16.24
N ILE A 5 0.48 -12.43 14.95
CA ILE A 5 0.60 -11.12 14.29
C ILE A 5 -0.74 -10.39 14.27
N PHE A 6 -1.84 -11.08 13.98
CA PHE A 6 -3.19 -10.51 14.00
C PHE A 6 -3.59 -9.96 15.37
N LYS A 7 -3.09 -10.55 16.47
CA LYS A 7 -3.31 -10.02 17.83
C LYS A 7 -2.70 -8.63 18.01
N PHE A 8 -1.47 -8.43 17.53
CA PHE A 8 -0.81 -7.11 17.57
C PHE A 8 -1.39 -6.14 16.54
N ALA A 9 -1.83 -6.63 15.38
CA ALA A 9 -2.45 -5.81 14.35
C ALA A 9 -3.80 -5.23 14.81
N LYS A 10 -4.57 -5.98 15.60
CA LYS A 10 -5.87 -5.55 16.14
C LYS A 10 -5.77 -4.29 17.01
N LYS A 11 -4.63 -4.06 17.66
CA LYS A 11 -4.37 -2.83 18.43
C LYS A 11 -4.25 -1.59 17.54
N TYR A 12 -3.81 -1.75 16.28
CA TYR A 12 -3.56 -0.68 15.32
C TYR A 12 -4.56 -0.66 14.15
N TRP A 13 -5.72 -1.31 14.30
CA TRP A 13 -6.70 -1.48 13.24
C TRP A 13 -7.22 -0.17 12.65
N LEU A 14 -7.39 0.88 13.47
CA LEU A 14 -7.80 2.21 12.99
C LEU A 14 -6.79 2.81 12.03
N SER A 15 -5.50 2.74 12.36
CA SER A 15 -4.42 3.28 11.53
C SER A 15 -4.25 2.48 10.24
N LEU A 16 -4.44 1.15 10.29
CA LEU A 16 -4.47 0.30 9.11
C LEU A 16 -5.69 0.59 8.21
N ALA A 17 -6.85 0.84 8.79
CA ALA A 17 -8.06 1.23 8.05
C ALA A 17 -7.89 2.61 7.38
N LEU A 18 -7.36 3.61 8.10
CA LEU A 18 -7.03 4.92 7.52
C LEU A 18 -6.07 4.80 6.34
N MET A 19 -5.01 4.01 6.51
CA MET A 19 -4.03 3.74 5.45
C MET A 19 -4.68 3.13 4.22
N LEU A 20 -5.57 2.16 4.40
CA LEU A 20 -6.32 1.53 3.31
C LEU A 20 -7.18 2.56 2.58
N ILE A 21 -7.92 3.39 3.31
CA ILE A 21 -8.77 4.45 2.74
C ILE A 21 -7.95 5.40 1.87
N PHE A 22 -6.82 5.90 2.38
CA PHE A 22 -5.95 6.80 1.62
C PHE A 22 -5.39 6.15 0.36
N THR A 23 -5.04 4.86 0.44
CA THR A 23 -4.50 4.10 -0.68
C THR A 23 -5.54 3.86 -1.76
N VAL A 24 -6.79 3.53 -1.37
CA VAL A 24 -7.91 3.37 -2.31
C VAL A 24 -8.25 4.69 -2.99
N LEU A 25 -8.29 5.80 -2.24
CA LEU A 25 -8.57 7.12 -2.80
C LEU A 25 -7.48 7.55 -3.79
N SER A 26 -6.20 7.38 -3.44
CA SER A 26 -5.09 7.67 -4.35
C SER A 26 -5.11 6.78 -5.59
N ALA A 27 -5.41 5.49 -5.44
CA ALA A 27 -5.52 4.56 -6.57
C ALA A 27 -6.63 4.97 -7.54
N LYS A 28 -7.80 5.35 -7.04
CA LYS A 28 -8.91 5.85 -7.88
C LYS A 28 -8.50 7.07 -8.68
N ILE A 29 -7.88 8.08 -8.04
CA ILE A 29 -7.44 9.28 -8.74
C ILE A 29 -6.44 8.92 -9.85
N ASN A 30 -5.47 8.03 -9.58
CA ASN A 30 -4.52 7.58 -10.59
C ASN A 30 -5.19 6.86 -11.77
N LEU A 31 -6.23 6.07 -11.50
CA LEU A 31 -7.01 5.36 -12.52
C LEU A 31 -7.87 6.30 -13.38
N ASP A 32 -8.24 7.47 -12.85
CA ASP A 32 -9.07 8.45 -13.56
C ASP A 32 -8.22 9.43 -14.40
N LEU A 33 -6.91 9.58 -14.13
CA LEU A 33 -5.99 10.45 -14.89
C LEU A 33 -6.02 10.21 -16.43
N PRO A 34 -6.07 8.96 -16.94
CA PRO A 34 -6.19 8.71 -18.36
C PRO A 34 -7.47 9.28 -18.98
N GLN A 35 -8.58 9.35 -18.24
CA GLN A 35 -9.83 9.91 -18.73
C GLN A 35 -9.72 11.42 -18.93
N TYR A 36 -9.01 12.13 -18.05
CA TYR A 36 -8.70 13.55 -18.24
C TYR A 36 -7.78 13.78 -19.44
N THR A 37 -6.81 12.88 -19.64
CA THR A 37 -5.95 12.91 -20.84
C THR A 37 -6.78 12.73 -22.10
N ALA A 38 -7.73 11.79 -22.10
CA ALA A 38 -8.65 11.58 -23.23
C ALA A 38 -9.50 12.83 -23.50
N LYS A 39 -10.07 13.47 -22.47
CA LYS A 39 -10.84 14.72 -22.60
C LYS A 39 -10.02 15.87 -23.18
N ILE A 40 -8.76 16.02 -22.77
CA ILE A 40 -7.85 17.02 -23.35
C ILE A 40 -7.69 16.80 -24.85
N ILE A 41 -7.59 15.55 -25.31
CA ILE A 41 -7.45 15.22 -26.73
C ILE A 41 -8.77 15.45 -27.47
N THR A 42 -9.90 14.96 -26.95
CA THR A 42 -11.19 14.96 -27.67
C THR A 42 -11.91 16.30 -27.61
N GLU A 43 -11.97 16.94 -26.45
CA GLU A 43 -12.68 18.21 -26.25
C GLU A 43 -11.74 19.41 -26.47
N GLY A 44 -10.45 19.22 -26.23
CA GLY A 44 -9.44 20.26 -26.42
C GLY A 44 -8.85 20.26 -27.82
N VAL A 45 -7.98 19.30 -28.11
CA VAL A 45 -7.18 19.26 -29.36
C VAL A 45 -8.07 19.09 -30.59
N ALA A 46 -8.99 18.12 -30.59
CA ALA A 46 -9.83 17.85 -31.76
C ALA A 46 -10.81 18.98 -32.08
N MET A 47 -11.35 19.66 -31.05
CA MET A 47 -12.24 20.82 -31.22
C MET A 47 -11.50 22.17 -31.30
N LYS A 48 -10.16 22.16 -31.24
CA LYS A 48 -9.30 23.36 -31.14
C LYS A 48 -9.71 24.32 -30.00
N ASN A 49 -10.26 23.78 -28.91
CA ASN A 49 -10.70 24.56 -27.77
C ASN A 49 -9.57 24.65 -26.72
N MET A 50 -8.86 25.79 -26.72
CA MET A 50 -7.78 26.03 -25.75
C MET A 50 -8.26 26.13 -24.30
N GLU A 51 -9.48 26.62 -24.08
CA GLU A 51 -10.05 26.74 -22.73
C GLU A 51 -10.28 25.35 -22.10
N ALA A 52 -10.76 24.39 -22.90
CA ALA A 52 -10.91 23.00 -22.46
C ALA A 52 -9.55 22.33 -22.14
N ILE A 53 -8.48 22.67 -22.88
CA ILE A 53 -7.12 22.17 -22.61
C ILE A 53 -6.63 22.71 -21.27
N TYR A 54 -6.70 24.03 -21.05
CA TYR A 54 -6.23 24.63 -19.79
C TYR A 54 -7.05 24.17 -18.60
N SER A 55 -8.39 24.18 -18.70
CA SER A 55 -9.27 23.75 -17.61
C SER A 55 -9.01 22.30 -17.21
N ASN A 56 -9.03 21.36 -18.17
CA ASN A 56 -8.78 19.95 -17.86
C ASN A 56 -7.33 19.71 -17.41
N GLY A 57 -6.35 20.44 -17.95
CA GLY A 57 -4.95 20.39 -17.53
C GLY A 57 -4.76 20.80 -16.07
N PHE A 58 -5.36 21.92 -15.64
CA PHE A 58 -5.29 22.36 -14.24
C PHE A 58 -5.97 21.37 -13.29
N HIS A 59 -7.12 20.81 -13.68
CA HIS A 59 -7.77 19.75 -12.90
C HIS A 59 -6.88 18.52 -12.75
N MET A 60 -6.20 18.10 -13.83
CA MET A 60 -5.29 16.96 -13.81
C MET A 60 -4.09 17.18 -12.89
N ILE A 61 -3.52 18.40 -12.87
CA ILE A 61 -2.45 18.77 -11.93
C ILE A 61 -2.95 18.73 -10.49
N GLY A 62 -4.12 19.33 -10.22
CA GLY A 62 -4.71 19.34 -8.88
C GLY A 62 -4.98 17.93 -8.35
N LEU A 63 -5.56 17.06 -9.18
CA LEU A 63 -5.80 15.65 -8.85
C LEU A 63 -4.49 14.88 -8.63
N SER A 64 -3.47 15.10 -9.47
CA SER A 64 -2.17 14.44 -9.32
C SER A 64 -1.50 14.80 -7.99
N LEU A 65 -1.52 16.09 -7.62
CA LEU A 65 -1.00 16.55 -6.33
C LEU A 65 -1.78 15.96 -5.15
N LEU A 66 -3.10 15.98 -5.23
CA LEU A 66 -3.97 15.38 -4.21
C LEU A 66 -3.68 13.89 -4.04
N SER A 67 -3.54 13.15 -5.14
CA SER A 67 -3.18 11.73 -5.13
C SER A 67 -1.83 11.50 -4.46
N GLY A 68 -0.82 12.34 -4.74
CA GLY A 68 0.48 12.29 -4.08
C GLY A 68 0.38 12.47 -2.57
N VAL A 69 -0.39 13.46 -2.10
CA VAL A 69 -0.61 13.71 -0.67
C VAL A 69 -1.31 12.52 0.00
N LEU A 70 -2.36 11.96 -0.64
CA LEU A 70 -3.06 10.79 -0.13
C LEU A 70 -2.14 9.57 -0.06
N MET A 71 -1.31 9.35 -1.07
CA MET A 71 -0.34 8.26 -1.08
C MET A 71 0.68 8.41 0.05
N LEU A 72 1.22 9.61 0.27
CA LEU A 72 2.15 9.89 1.37
C LEU A 72 1.50 9.68 2.74
N ALA A 73 0.25 10.13 2.91
CA ALA A 73 -0.52 9.89 4.13
C ALA A 73 -0.70 8.39 4.39
N GLY A 74 -1.08 7.61 3.37
CA GLY A 74 -1.19 6.15 3.46
C GLY A 74 0.13 5.49 3.88
N ILE A 75 1.25 5.86 3.27
CA ILE A 75 2.58 5.35 3.61
C ILE A 75 2.96 5.69 5.05
N PHE A 76 2.65 6.90 5.51
CA PHE A 76 2.91 7.34 6.87
C PHE A 76 2.16 6.47 7.90
N PHE A 77 0.85 6.26 7.71
CA PHE A 77 0.04 5.42 8.60
C PHE A 77 0.47 3.94 8.57
N ALA A 78 0.81 3.39 7.39
CA ALA A 78 1.37 2.03 7.28
C ALA A 78 2.66 1.90 8.09
N SER A 79 3.63 2.79 7.82
CA SER A 79 4.97 2.71 8.42
C SER A 79 4.92 2.90 9.94
N ARG A 80 4.07 3.82 10.42
CA ARG A 80 3.86 4.04 11.86
C ARG A 80 3.23 2.82 12.53
N SER A 81 2.21 2.21 11.92
CA SER A 81 1.53 1.04 12.47
C SER A 81 2.45 -0.18 12.54
N VAL A 82 3.15 -0.47 11.44
CA VAL A 82 4.07 -1.62 11.37
C VAL A 82 5.27 -1.42 12.30
N GLY A 83 5.81 -0.20 12.39
CA GLY A 83 6.88 0.12 13.34
C GLY A 83 6.45 -0.06 14.80
N ALA A 84 5.22 0.34 15.14
CA ALA A 84 4.66 0.15 16.48
C ALA A 84 4.43 -1.34 16.79
N MET A 85 3.92 -2.11 15.84
CA MET A 85 3.79 -3.57 15.97
C MET A 85 5.15 -4.26 16.17
N ALA A 86 6.17 -3.89 15.39
CA ALA A 86 7.51 -4.45 15.52
C ALA A 86 8.15 -4.12 16.87
N ARG A 87 7.89 -2.92 17.42
CA ARG A 87 8.31 -2.56 18.79
C ARG A 87 7.63 -3.44 19.84
N ASP A 88 6.32 -3.60 19.76
CA ASP A 88 5.56 -4.38 20.75
C ASP A 88 5.96 -5.88 20.71
N ILE A 89 6.23 -6.43 19.52
CA ILE A 89 6.77 -7.79 19.35
C ILE A 89 8.15 -7.91 19.99
N ARG A 90 9.05 -6.94 19.77
CA ARG A 90 10.38 -6.95 20.40
C ARG A 90 10.26 -6.96 21.92
N HIS A 91 9.46 -6.07 22.51
CA HIS A 91 9.26 -6.03 23.96
C HIS A 91 8.75 -7.36 24.51
N ALA A 92 7.69 -7.92 23.92
CA ALA A 92 7.14 -9.20 24.38
C ALA A 92 8.14 -10.37 24.26
N THR A 93 9.07 -10.30 23.31
CA THR A 93 10.08 -11.34 23.11
C THR A 93 11.28 -11.16 24.04
N PHE A 94 11.68 -9.91 24.33
CA PHE A 94 12.69 -9.59 25.34
C PHE A 94 12.25 -10.02 26.75
N GLU A 95 11.02 -9.68 27.14
CA GLU A 95 10.44 -10.10 28.43
C GLU A 95 10.41 -11.63 28.57
N LYS A 96 10.22 -12.36 27.46
CA LYS A 96 10.28 -13.82 27.46
C LYS A 96 11.69 -14.33 27.76
N ILE A 97 12.73 -13.72 27.18
CA ILE A 97 14.13 -14.11 27.42
C ILE A 97 14.56 -13.82 28.86
N GLU A 98 14.15 -12.68 29.42
CA GLU A 98 14.50 -12.34 30.80
C GLU A 98 13.99 -13.38 31.81
N ASN A 99 12.91 -14.08 31.48
CA ASN A 99 12.32 -15.13 32.30
C ASN A 99 12.86 -16.55 32.00
N PHE A 100 13.93 -16.69 31.19
CA PHE A 100 14.53 -18.00 30.91
C PHE A 100 15.29 -18.56 32.12
N SER A 101 15.11 -19.87 32.36
CA SER A 101 15.85 -20.57 33.40
C SER A 101 17.29 -20.89 32.97
N MET A 102 18.20 -21.11 33.93
CA MET A 102 19.59 -21.49 33.66
C MET A 102 19.75 -22.75 32.79
N ASN A 103 18.74 -23.63 32.76
CA ASN A 103 18.74 -24.82 31.90
C ASN A 103 18.44 -24.50 30.42
N GLU A 104 17.75 -23.40 30.13
CA GLU A 104 17.46 -22.95 28.76
C GLU A 104 18.62 -22.14 28.16
N PHE A 105 19.38 -21.43 28.99
CA PHE A 105 20.61 -20.72 28.59
C PHE A 105 21.71 -21.68 28.09
N GLY A 106 21.68 -22.95 28.49
CA GLY A 106 22.60 -23.99 27.99
C GLY A 106 22.34 -24.42 26.54
N LYS A 107 21.14 -24.15 25.98
CA LYS A 107 20.77 -24.50 24.59
C LYS A 107 20.90 -23.35 23.61
N PHE A 108 20.82 -22.10 24.09
CA PHE A 108 20.87 -20.90 23.25
C PHE A 108 21.68 -19.80 23.96
N SER A 109 22.70 -19.24 23.29
CA SER A 109 23.45 -18.12 23.86
C SER A 109 22.63 -16.83 23.85
N VAL A 110 22.73 -16.04 24.93
CA VAL A 110 22.06 -14.74 25.09
C VAL A 110 22.34 -13.81 23.90
N SER A 111 23.59 -13.81 23.43
CA SER A 111 24.01 -13.04 22.26
C SER A 111 23.29 -13.49 20.98
N SER A 112 23.18 -14.80 20.72
CA SER A 112 22.48 -15.32 19.54
C SER A 112 20.98 -15.04 19.58
N LEU A 113 20.33 -15.20 20.73
CA LEU A 113 18.92 -14.88 20.95
C LEU A 113 18.61 -13.40 20.70
N THR A 114 19.47 -12.52 21.22
CA THR A 114 19.32 -11.07 21.04
C THR A 114 19.46 -10.68 19.58
N THR A 115 20.46 -11.21 18.86
CA THR A 115 20.65 -10.95 17.42
C THR A 115 19.51 -11.52 16.56
N ARG A 116 18.97 -12.70 16.90
CA ARG A 116 17.82 -13.24 16.18
C ARG A 116 16.59 -12.35 16.33
N ILE A 117 16.28 -11.89 17.54
CA ILE A 117 15.08 -11.08 17.76
C ILE A 117 15.16 -9.73 17.05
N THR A 118 16.32 -9.10 17.06
CA THR A 118 16.49 -7.82 16.34
C THR A 118 16.38 -8.01 14.83
N ASN A 119 16.98 -9.07 14.29
CA ASN A 119 16.88 -9.40 12.86
C ASN A 119 15.46 -9.80 12.46
N ASP A 120 14.81 -10.70 13.20
CA ASP A 120 13.46 -11.19 12.93
C ASP A 120 12.44 -10.04 13.02
N ALA A 121 12.57 -9.16 14.02
CA ALA A 121 11.70 -7.99 14.13
C ALA A 121 11.89 -7.01 12.98
N ARG A 122 13.14 -6.83 12.50
CA ARG A 122 13.43 -5.99 11.34
C ARG A 122 12.88 -6.61 10.05
N GLN A 123 13.07 -7.91 9.86
CA GLN A 123 12.54 -8.66 8.73
C GLN A 123 11.00 -8.56 8.71
N PHE A 124 10.37 -8.78 9.86
CA PHE A 124 8.93 -8.59 10.05
C PHE A 124 8.49 -7.17 9.65
N GLN A 125 9.17 -6.14 10.16
CA GLN A 125 8.85 -4.75 9.86
C GLN A 125 8.96 -4.45 8.36
N GLN A 126 10.01 -4.92 7.68
CA GLN A 126 10.20 -4.72 6.25
C GLN A 126 9.13 -5.45 5.43
N THR A 127 8.90 -6.74 5.71
CA THR A 127 7.92 -7.56 5.00
C THR A 127 6.51 -6.99 5.16
N PHE A 128 6.09 -6.65 6.39
CA PHE A 128 4.76 -6.08 6.61
C PHE A 128 4.60 -4.69 6.00
N THR A 129 5.64 -3.86 6.02
CA THR A 129 5.61 -2.55 5.35
C THR A 129 5.43 -2.74 3.84
N MET A 130 6.13 -3.69 3.23
CA MET A 130 6.02 -3.99 1.80
C MET A 130 4.64 -4.54 1.44
N ILE A 131 4.10 -5.46 2.24
CA ILE A 131 2.73 -5.99 2.05
C ILE A 131 1.71 -4.85 2.11
N MET A 132 1.81 -3.98 3.12
CA MET A 132 0.89 -2.84 3.26
C MET A 132 1.02 -1.86 2.07
N ARG A 133 2.24 -1.59 1.59
CA ARG A 133 2.46 -0.64 0.49
C ARG A 133 2.13 -1.20 -0.88
N MET A 134 2.85 -2.23 -1.32
CA MET A 134 2.73 -2.77 -2.68
C MET A 134 1.74 -3.93 -2.76
N GLY A 135 1.74 -4.79 -1.74
CA GLY A 135 0.87 -5.97 -1.71
C GLY A 135 -0.62 -5.64 -1.71
N ILE A 136 -1.01 -4.50 -1.12
CA ILE A 136 -2.39 -4.00 -1.14
C ILE A 136 -2.65 -3.09 -2.35
N TYR A 137 -1.71 -2.22 -2.70
CA TYR A 137 -1.90 -1.26 -3.80
C TYR A 137 -2.05 -1.94 -5.17
N ALA A 138 -1.19 -2.92 -5.47
CA ALA A 138 -1.19 -3.61 -6.76
C ALA A 138 -2.54 -4.27 -7.10
N PRO A 139 -3.17 -5.08 -6.23
CA PRO A 139 -4.48 -5.66 -6.53
C PRO A 139 -5.59 -4.61 -6.62
N ILE A 140 -5.55 -3.54 -5.82
CA ILE A 140 -6.54 -2.44 -5.90
C ILE A 140 -6.48 -1.78 -7.29
N VAL A 141 -5.27 -1.44 -7.75
CA VAL A 141 -5.09 -0.83 -9.06
C VAL A 141 -5.42 -1.81 -10.18
N GLY A 142 -5.01 -3.07 -10.06
CA GLY A 142 -5.31 -4.11 -11.06
C GLY A 142 -6.81 -4.31 -11.26
N VAL A 143 -7.57 -4.47 -10.17
CA VAL A 143 -9.03 -4.59 -10.23
C VAL A 143 -9.66 -3.29 -10.74
N GLY A 144 -9.19 -2.14 -10.26
CA GLY A 144 -9.69 -0.84 -10.71
C GLY A 144 -9.45 -0.58 -12.21
N ALA A 145 -8.31 -1.01 -12.74
CA ALA A 145 -7.96 -0.90 -14.15
C ALA A 145 -8.90 -1.74 -15.02
N ILE A 146 -9.12 -3.00 -14.63
CA ILE A 146 -10.05 -3.90 -15.34
C ILE A 146 -11.45 -3.27 -15.40
N ILE A 147 -11.95 -2.74 -14.28
CA ILE A 147 -13.26 -2.09 -14.23
C ILE A 147 -13.31 -0.85 -15.15
N ASN A 148 -12.29 0.00 -15.12
CA ASN A 148 -12.25 1.22 -15.93
C ASN A 148 -12.18 0.89 -17.42
N THR A 149 -11.38 -0.10 -17.82
CA THR A 149 -11.29 -0.56 -19.22
C THR A 149 -12.62 -1.10 -19.73
N LEU A 150 -13.31 -1.92 -18.93
CA LEU A 150 -14.63 -2.46 -19.27
C LEU A 150 -15.67 -1.34 -19.45
N ALA A 151 -15.57 -0.26 -18.66
CA ALA A 151 -16.47 0.89 -18.75
C ALA A 151 -16.23 1.76 -20.01
N ILE A 152 -14.98 1.93 -20.44
CA ILE A 152 -14.64 2.77 -21.60
C ILE A 152 -14.98 2.08 -22.93
N SER A 153 -14.62 0.80 -23.10
CA SER A 153 -15.00 0.05 -24.30
C SER A 153 -14.96 -1.45 -24.05
N GLY A 154 -16.14 -2.04 -23.82
CA GLY A 154 -16.30 -3.49 -23.72
C GLY A 154 -15.78 -4.23 -24.96
N SER A 155 -15.80 -3.58 -26.14
CA SER A 155 -15.34 -4.16 -27.41
C SER A 155 -13.82 -4.26 -27.57
N MET A 156 -13.01 -3.50 -26.83
CA MET A 156 -11.54 -3.61 -26.83
C MET A 156 -10.98 -4.30 -25.58
N SER A 157 -11.84 -4.61 -24.61
CA SER A 157 -11.45 -5.24 -23.34
C SER A 157 -10.85 -6.64 -23.52
N TRP A 158 -11.15 -7.35 -24.62
CA TRP A 158 -10.56 -8.66 -24.94
C TRP A 158 -9.04 -8.60 -25.17
N ILE A 159 -8.51 -7.45 -25.62
CA ILE A 159 -7.08 -7.27 -25.86
C ILE A 159 -6.30 -7.39 -24.54
N MET A 160 -6.85 -6.87 -23.43
CA MET A 160 -6.22 -7.01 -22.10
C MET A 160 -6.15 -8.47 -21.65
N VAL A 161 -7.20 -9.26 -21.93
CA VAL A 161 -7.22 -10.69 -21.60
C VAL A 161 -6.11 -11.40 -22.36
N VAL A 162 -6.00 -11.16 -23.68
CA VAL A 162 -4.94 -11.76 -24.50
C VAL A 162 -3.55 -11.36 -24.00
N THR A 163 -3.30 -10.08 -23.69
CA THR A 163 -1.99 -9.61 -23.20
C THR A 163 -1.61 -10.19 -21.84
N ILE A 164 -2.57 -10.50 -20.97
CA ILE A 164 -2.30 -11.13 -19.66
C ILE A 164 -1.94 -12.62 -19.82
N PHE A 165 -2.48 -13.28 -20.85
CA PHE A 165 -2.28 -14.71 -21.11
C PHE A 165 -1.26 -15.03 -22.22
N SER A 166 -0.66 -14.01 -22.85
CA SER A 166 0.45 -14.12 -23.82
C SER A 166 1.81 -13.98 -23.15
#